data_AF-A0A929D1H1-F1
#
_entry.id   AF-A0A929D1H1-F1
#
_cell.length_a   1.000
_cell.length_b   1.000
_cell.length_c   1.000
_cell.angle_alpha   90.00
_cell.angle_beta   90.00
_cell.angle_gamma   90.00
#
_symmetry.space_group_name_H-M   'P 1'
#
loop_
_entity.id
_entity.type
_entity.pdbx_description
1 polymer ?
#
loop_
_entity_poly.entity_id
_entity_poly.type
_entity_poly.pdbx_seq_one_letter_code
_entity_poly.pdbx_strand_id
1 'polypeptide(L)'
;AIVDRNRQQIDGWTYEVMDTEPMAEKWRSFGWHVIEVDGHDLGQILAAFDKAKRIKGKPTAIIAHTTKGKGVSFMENNPDFHGKAPTPEEAEKALRELE
;
A
#
# COMPACT_ATOMS: atom_id res chain seq x y z
N ALA A 1 -9.05 -8.29 5.58
CA ALA A 1 -8.06 -8.13 4.49
C ALA A 1 -7.31 -6.83 4.72
N ILE A 2 -6.05 -6.77 4.30
CA ILE A 2 -5.25 -5.54 4.25
C ILE A 2 -4.83 -5.39 2.79
N VAL A 3 -5.06 -4.23 2.21
CA VAL A 3 -4.71 -3.93 0.82
C VAL A 3 -3.59 -2.90 0.84
N ASP A 4 -2.44 -3.27 0.28
CA ASP A 4 -1.34 -2.35 0.00
C ASP A 4 -1.67 -1.50 -1.24
N ARG A 5 -2.19 -0.29 -1.03
CA ARG A 5 -2.63 0.63 -2.09
C ARG A 5 -1.50 1.60 -2.45
N ASN A 6 -0.43 1.06 -3.04
CA ASN A 6 0.71 1.85 -3.54
C ASN A 6 0.53 2.36 -5.00
N ARG A 7 -0.54 1.95 -5.69
CA ARG A 7 -0.92 2.37 -7.05
C ARG A 7 0.00 1.94 -8.18
N GLN A 8 0.90 0.99 -7.95
CA GLN A 8 1.84 0.50 -8.95
C GLN A 8 1.73 -1.02 -9.14
N GLN A 9 1.99 -1.47 -10.37
CA GLN A 9 2.12 -2.88 -10.72
C GLN A 9 3.36 -3.11 -11.59
N ILE A 10 3.47 -4.26 -12.28
CA ILE A 10 4.69 -4.61 -13.04
C ILE A 10 4.91 -3.60 -14.17
N ASP A 11 3.87 -3.36 -14.96
CA ASP A 11 3.97 -2.56 -16.20
C ASP A 11 3.70 -1.05 -15.98
N GLY A 12 3.81 -0.55 -14.74
CA GLY A 12 3.64 0.87 -14.42
C GLY A 12 2.52 1.16 -13.42
N TRP A 13 1.94 2.35 -13.53
CA TRP A 13 0.87 2.78 -12.63
C TRP A 13 -0.44 2.04 -12.92
N THR A 14 -1.19 1.70 -11.88
CA THR A 14 -2.45 0.96 -12.06
C THR A 14 -3.44 1.73 -12.93
N TYR A 15 -3.49 3.07 -12.83
CA TYR A 15 -4.42 3.88 -13.63
C TYR A 15 -4.09 3.90 -15.14
N GLU A 16 -2.84 3.60 -15.52
CA GLU A 16 -2.41 3.57 -16.93
C GLU A 16 -2.63 2.19 -17.55
N VAL A 17 -2.38 1.14 -16.78
CA VAL A 17 -2.41 -0.25 -17.28
C VAL A 17 -3.79 -0.89 -17.10
N MET A 18 -4.39 -0.82 -15.91
CA MET A 18 -5.73 -1.33 -15.61
C MET A 18 -6.29 -0.66 -14.36
N ASP A 19 -7.13 0.36 -14.57
CA ASP A 19 -7.62 1.15 -13.45
C ASP A 19 -8.50 0.32 -12.49
N THR A 20 -8.17 0.42 -11.21
CA THR A 20 -8.84 -0.31 -10.13
C THR A 20 -9.81 0.55 -9.35
N GLU A 21 -9.91 1.85 -9.65
CA GLU A 21 -10.84 2.75 -8.97
C GLU A 21 -12.31 2.55 -9.41
N PRO A 22 -13.29 2.91 -8.56
CA PRO A 22 -13.14 3.29 -7.15
C PRO A 22 -12.97 2.07 -6.23
N MET A 23 -11.81 1.94 -5.57
CA MET A 23 -11.39 0.73 -4.84
C MET A 23 -12.29 0.46 -3.62
N ALA A 24 -12.53 1.47 -2.79
CA ALA A 24 -13.27 1.33 -1.54
C ALA A 24 -14.74 0.96 -1.80
N GLU A 25 -15.35 1.55 -2.81
CA GLU A 25 -16.71 1.31 -3.26
C GLU A 25 -16.88 -0.12 -3.77
N LYS A 26 -15.90 -0.65 -4.51
CA LYS A 26 -15.90 -2.06 -4.93
C LYS A 26 -15.90 -2.99 -3.72
N TRP A 27 -15.02 -2.78 -2.74
CA TRP A 27 -15.05 -3.60 -1.50
C TRP A 27 -16.39 -3.50 -0.76
N ARG A 28 -16.93 -2.28 -0.62
CA ARG A 28 -18.25 -2.06 0.02
C ARG A 28 -19.37 -2.78 -0.74
N SER A 29 -19.35 -2.80 -2.08
CA SER A 29 -20.37 -3.49 -2.88
C SER A 29 -20.35 -5.01 -2.72
N PHE A 30 -19.18 -5.59 -2.41
CA PHE A 30 -19.05 -7.00 -2.00
C PHE A 30 -19.46 -7.27 -0.54
N GLY A 31 -20.03 -6.28 0.17
CA GLY A 31 -20.54 -6.43 1.54
C GLY A 31 -19.50 -6.26 2.64
N TRP A 32 -18.30 -5.78 2.32
CA TRP A 32 -17.23 -5.59 3.31
C TRP A 32 -17.40 -4.26 4.05
N HIS A 33 -16.97 -4.23 5.33
CA HIS A 33 -16.63 -2.97 5.98
C HIS A 33 -15.29 -2.48 5.45
N VAL A 34 -15.19 -1.18 5.12
CA VAL A 34 -13.96 -0.61 4.58
C VAL A 34 -13.45 0.49 5.51
N ILE A 35 -12.16 0.43 5.81
CA ILE A 35 -11.41 1.43 6.55
C ILE A 35 -10.24 1.86 5.67
N GLU A 36 -10.05 3.15 5.47
CA GLU A 36 -8.92 3.70 4.72
C GLU A 36 -7.97 4.39 5.69
N VAL A 37 -6.67 4.17 5.52
CA VAL A 37 -5.62 4.73 6.37
C VAL A 37 -4.43 5.18 5.55
N ASP A 38 -3.65 6.12 6.08
CA ASP A 38 -2.25 6.25 5.69
C ASP A 38 -1.49 4.98 6.13
N GLY A 39 -0.92 4.26 5.16
CA GLY A 39 -0.20 3.01 5.38
C GLY A 39 1.16 3.17 6.05
N HIS A 40 1.60 4.40 6.31
CA HIS A 40 2.84 4.71 7.05
C HIS A 40 2.57 5.38 8.40
N ASP A 41 1.30 5.59 8.76
CA ASP A 41 0.90 6.10 10.07
C ASP A 41 0.51 4.94 11.00
N LEU A 42 1.41 4.58 11.91
CA LEU A 42 1.18 3.51 12.89
C LEU A 42 -0.04 3.77 13.79
N GLY A 43 -0.35 5.03 14.11
CA GLY A 43 -1.52 5.38 14.90
C GLY A 43 -2.81 5.05 14.18
N GLN A 44 -2.92 5.43 12.90
CA GLN A 44 -4.07 5.10 12.06
C GLN A 44 -4.20 3.60 11.84
N ILE A 45 -3.09 2.89 11.61
CA ILE A 45 -3.08 1.44 11.43
C ILE A 45 -3.61 0.73 12.69
N LEU A 46 -3.09 1.07 13.87
CA LEU A 46 -3.54 0.48 15.13
C LEU A 46 -5.02 0.76 15.40
N ALA A 47 -5.47 2.00 15.19
CA ALA A 47 -6.87 2.37 15.31
C ALA A 47 -7.77 1.60 14.33
N ALA A 48 -7.31 1.38 13.10
CA ALA A 48 -8.05 0.59 12.10
C ALA A 48 -8.18 -0.87 12.50
N PHE A 49 -7.12 -1.49 13.04
CA PHE A 49 -7.19 -2.85 13.58
C PHE A 49 -8.16 -2.95 14.76
N ASP A 50 -8.12 -2.01 15.70
CA ASP A 50 -9.02 -2.02 16.84
C ASP A 50 -10.49 -1.80 16.43
N LYS A 51 -10.73 -0.94 15.44
CA LYS A 51 -12.06 -0.79 14.83
C LYS A 51 -12.49 -2.08 14.14
N ALA A 52 -11.63 -2.69 13.32
CA ALA A 52 -11.93 -3.93 12.61
C ALA A 52 -12.31 -5.08 13.56
N LYS A 53 -11.64 -5.21 14.72
CA LYS A 53 -11.98 -6.21 15.76
C LYS A 53 -13.41 -6.05 16.30
N ARG A 54 -13.92 -4.81 16.36
CA ARG A 54 -15.26 -4.49 16.89
C ARG A 54 -16.37 -4.69 15.87
N ILE A 55 -16.06 -4.68 14.56
CA ILE A 55 -17.04 -4.96 13.50
C ILE A 55 -17.39 -6.45 13.50
N LYS A 56 -18.69 -6.74 13.59
CA LYS A 56 -19.24 -8.11 13.57
C LYS A 56 -20.22 -8.26 12.41
N GLY A 57 -20.46 -9.51 11.99
CA GLY A 57 -21.44 -9.84 10.95
C GLY A 57 -21.00 -9.53 9.51
N LYS A 58 -19.80 -8.96 9.29
CA LYS A 58 -19.20 -8.78 7.96
C LYS A 58 -17.67 -8.72 8.05
N PRO A 59 -16.93 -9.12 7.00
CA PRO A 59 -15.49 -8.96 6.95
C PRO A 59 -15.09 -7.48 6.84
N THR A 60 -13.86 -7.16 7.25
CA THR A 60 -13.28 -5.81 7.13
C THR A 60 -12.08 -5.80 6.18
N ALA A 61 -12.04 -4.83 5.27
CA ALA A 61 -10.91 -4.49 4.43
C ALA A 61 -10.30 -3.18 4.94
N ILE A 62 -9.01 -3.21 5.27
CA ILE A 62 -8.21 -2.02 5.55
C ILE A 62 -7.44 -1.70 4.28
N ILE A 63 -7.77 -0.59 3.62
CA ILE A 63 -7.05 -0.10 2.46
C ILE A 63 -5.99 0.86 2.98
N ALA A 64 -4.73 0.42 2.95
CA ALA A 64 -3.58 1.19 3.40
C ALA A 64 -2.97 1.91 2.21
N HIS A 65 -3.07 3.24 2.17
CA HIS A 65 -2.46 4.06 1.13
C HIS A 65 -0.96 4.19 1.42
N THR A 66 -0.13 3.60 0.58
CA THR A 66 1.32 3.44 0.81
C THR A 66 2.12 4.04 -0.34
N THR A 67 3.44 4.03 -0.18
CA THR A 67 4.42 4.43 -1.19
C THR A 67 5.25 3.20 -1.47
N LYS A 68 5.24 2.69 -2.70
CA LYS A 68 6.11 1.57 -3.06
C LYS A 68 7.56 2.03 -2.98
N GLY A 69 8.42 1.25 -2.34
CA GLY A 69 9.82 1.63 -2.10
C GLY A 69 10.02 2.63 -0.95
N LYS A 70 9.04 2.81 -0.05
CA LYS A 70 9.10 3.76 1.08
C LYS A 70 10.43 3.66 1.83
N GLY A 71 11.05 4.82 2.08
CA GLY A 71 12.29 4.95 2.85
C GLY A 71 13.56 4.95 2.00
N VAL A 72 13.47 4.63 0.70
CA VAL A 72 14.61 4.69 -0.23
C VAL A 72 14.27 5.64 -1.38
N SER A 73 14.92 6.79 -1.40
CA SER A 73 14.61 7.96 -2.24
C SER A 73 14.45 7.65 -3.72
N PHE A 74 15.29 6.76 -4.26
CA PHE A 74 15.28 6.40 -5.69
C PHE A 74 14.34 5.22 -6.02
N MET A 75 13.82 4.53 -5.01
CA MET A 75 12.81 3.48 -5.16
C MET A 75 11.39 4.00 -4.92
N GLU A 76 11.23 5.07 -4.14
CA GLU A 76 9.93 5.66 -3.85
C GLU A 76 9.20 6.05 -5.14
N ASN A 77 7.99 5.50 -5.32
CA ASN A 77 7.14 5.73 -6.49
C ASN A 77 7.81 5.41 -7.84
N ASN A 78 8.76 4.48 -7.87
CA ASN A 78 9.43 4.06 -9.10
C ASN A 78 9.05 2.62 -9.52
N PRO A 79 8.23 2.44 -10.58
CA PRO A 79 7.84 1.11 -11.07
C PRO A 79 9.01 0.22 -11.48
N ASP A 80 10.16 0.77 -11.89
CA ASP A 80 11.34 -0.01 -12.28
C ASP A 80 11.86 -0.90 -11.13
N PHE A 81 11.64 -0.47 -9.88
CA PHE A 81 11.98 -1.24 -8.68
C PHE A 81 10.86 -2.19 -8.24
N HIS A 82 9.91 -2.53 -9.12
CA HIS A 82 8.89 -3.55 -8.84
C HIS A 82 9.53 -4.93 -8.54
N GLY A 83 10.47 -5.34 -9.39
CA GLY A 83 11.14 -6.63 -9.30
C GLY A 83 12.64 -6.59 -9.64
N LYS A 84 13.19 -5.39 -9.86
CA LYS A 84 14.62 -5.19 -10.12
C LYS A 84 15.39 -5.23 -8.79
N ALA A 85 16.43 -6.06 -8.73
CA ALA A 85 17.38 -6.02 -7.62
C ALA A 85 18.27 -4.76 -7.73
N PRO A 86 18.56 -4.06 -6.62
CA PRO A 86 19.49 -2.93 -6.64
C PRO A 86 20.91 -3.40 -6.99
N THR A 87 21.68 -2.53 -7.65
CA THR A 87 23.15 -2.75 -7.79
C THR A 87 23.83 -2.65 -6.42
N PRO A 88 25.10 -3.11 -6.28
CA PRO A 88 25.85 -2.93 -5.03
C PRO A 88 25.91 -1.47 -4.55
N GLU A 89 26.06 -0.51 -5.46
CA GLU A 89 26.10 0.92 -5.16
C GLU A 89 24.72 1.47 -4.74
N GLU A 90 23.66 1.05 -5.44
CA GLU A 90 22.27 1.38 -5.07
C GLU A 90 21.93 0.81 -3.69
N ALA A 91 22.36 -0.41 -3.38
CA ALA A 91 22.16 -1.04 -2.08
C ALA A 91 22.88 -0.30 -0.95
N GLU A 92 24.15 0.07 -1.14
CA GLU A 92 24.91 0.85 -0.16
C GLU A 92 24.26 2.22 0.08
N LYS A 93 23.77 2.88 -0.98
CA LYS A 93 23.00 4.13 -0.86
C LYS A 93 21.70 3.92 -0.09
N ALA A 94 20.92 2.89 -0.41
CA ALA A 94 19.66 2.59 0.26
C ALA A 94 19.85 2.33 1.76
N LEU A 95 20.89 1.58 2.15
CA LEU A 95 21.18 1.31 3.55
C LEU A 95 21.51 2.60 4.32
N ARG A 96 22.31 3.51 3.73
CA ARG A 96 22.60 4.82 4.33
C ARG A 96 21.37 5.70 4.54
N GLU A 97 20.32 5.53 3.73
CA GLU A 97 19.07 6.29 3.87
C GLU A 97 18.16 5.72 4.96
N LEU A 98 18.40 4.48 5.41
CA LEU A 98 17.59 3.77 6.40
C LEU A 98 18.19 3.76 7.82
N GLU A 99 19.46 4.16 7.97
CA GLU A 99 20.13 4.36 9.26
C GLU A 99 19.67 5.65 9.97
#